data_AF-A0AAU9EII8-F1
#
_entry.id   AF-A0AAU9EII8-F1
#
_cell.length_a   1.000
_cell.length_b   1.000
_cell.length_c   1.000
_cell.angle_alpha   90.00
_cell.angle_beta   90.00
_cell.angle_gamma   90.00
#
_symmetry.space_group_name_H-M   'P 1'
#
loop_
_entity.id
_entity.type
_entity.pdbx_description
1 polymer ?
#
loop_
_entity_poly.entity_id
_entity_poly.type
_entity_poly.pdbx_seq_one_letter_code
_entity_poly.pdbx_strand_id
1 'polypeptide(L)'
;MLPPNHPDIINRHQRLRSAVKAQGVEGWLSDKADAPSVDSLIYLCKFAFFTGILTKAQIGEILQADRGELKALVKSWYDDHRAKGCGTC
;
A
#
# COMPACT_ATOMS: atom_id res chain seq x y z
N MET A 1 -3.83 10.71 8.42
CA MET A 1 -4.02 9.84 7.23
C MET A 1 -5.19 10.34 6.41
N LEU A 2 -5.18 10.13 5.08
CA LEU A 2 -6.25 10.56 4.16
C LEU A 2 -7.65 10.09 4.61
N PRO A 3 -8.68 10.96 4.57
CA PRO A 3 -10.06 10.55 4.83
C PRO A 3 -10.64 9.74 3.66
N PRO A 4 -11.64 8.85 3.89
CA PRO A 4 -12.25 8.00 2.87
C PRO A 4 -12.77 8.71 1.61
N ASN A 5 -13.21 9.95 1.76
CA ASN A 5 -13.79 10.75 0.68
C ASN A 5 -12.80 11.75 0.06
N HIS A 6 -11.49 11.58 0.30
CA HIS A 6 -10.51 12.51 -0.23
C HIS A 6 -10.49 12.47 -1.77
N PRO A 7 -10.58 13.63 -2.45
CA PRO A 7 -10.73 13.68 -3.91
C PRO A 7 -9.57 13.03 -4.67
N ASP A 8 -8.35 13.09 -4.11
CA ASP A 8 -7.17 12.53 -4.76
C ASP A 8 -7.04 10.99 -4.69
N ILE A 9 -7.89 10.28 -3.95
CA ILE A 9 -7.73 8.82 -3.77
C ILE A 9 -7.68 8.11 -5.11
N ILE A 10 -8.59 8.46 -6.03
CA ILE A 10 -8.68 7.85 -7.35
C ILE A 10 -7.37 8.06 -8.12
N ASN A 11 -6.85 9.29 -8.15
CA ASN A 11 -5.64 9.63 -8.88
C ASN A 11 -4.41 8.93 -8.27
N ARG A 12 -4.25 8.98 -6.94
CA ARG A 12 -3.13 8.34 -6.23
C ARG A 12 -3.15 6.83 -6.41
N HIS A 13 -4.33 6.22 -6.35
CA HIS A 13 -4.52 4.79 -6.60
C HIS A 13 -4.11 4.41 -8.01
N GLN A 14 -4.61 5.12 -9.02
CA GLN A 14 -4.27 4.86 -10.44
C GLN A 14 -2.77 5.02 -10.71
N ARG A 15 -2.14 6.06 -10.16
CA ARG A 15 -0.69 6.28 -10.28
C ARG A 15 0.11 5.13 -9.67
N LEU A 16 -0.24 4.72 -8.46
CA LEU A 16 0.46 3.64 -7.78
C LEU A 16 0.25 2.30 -8.49
N ARG A 17 -0.97 2.00 -8.94
CA ARG A 17 -1.24 0.80 -9.75
C ARG A 17 -0.44 0.80 -11.05
N SER A 18 -0.29 1.96 -11.70
CA SER A 18 0.53 2.09 -12.90
C SER A 18 2.02 1.83 -12.62
N ALA A 19 2.54 2.29 -11.48
CA ALA A 19 3.91 1.99 -11.05
C ALA A 19 4.10 0.49 -10.76
N VAL A 20 3.13 -0.16 -10.11
CA VAL A 20 3.12 -1.61 -9.89
C VAL A 20 3.14 -2.37 -11.22
N LYS A 21 2.31 -1.95 -12.18
CA LYS A 21 2.27 -2.53 -13.53
C LYS A 21 3.59 -2.38 -14.27
N ALA A 22 4.24 -1.21 -14.17
CA ALA A 22 5.54 -0.95 -14.79
C ALA A 22 6.66 -1.87 -14.27
N GLN A 23 6.50 -2.41 -13.06
CA GLN A 23 7.43 -3.36 -12.44
C GLN A 23 7.11 -4.83 -12.79
N GLY A 24 6.06 -5.08 -13.58
CA GLY A 24 5.71 -6.43 -14.05
C GLY A 24 5.08 -7.35 -12.99
N VAL A 25 4.75 -6.82 -11.80
CA VAL A 25 4.23 -7.60 -10.66
C VAL A 25 2.73 -7.42 -10.43
N GLU A 26 1.99 -6.83 -11.39
CA GLU A 26 0.54 -6.63 -11.30
C GLU A 26 -0.23 -7.95 -11.09
N GLY A 27 0.25 -9.06 -11.65
CA GLY A 27 -0.37 -10.38 -11.49
C GLY A 27 -0.35 -10.95 -10.07
N TRP A 28 0.36 -10.32 -9.13
CA TRP A 28 0.37 -10.70 -7.71
C TRP A 28 -0.60 -9.88 -6.87
N LEU A 29 -1.28 -8.90 -7.47
CA LEU A 29 -2.29 -8.11 -6.77
C LEU A 29 -3.55 -8.94 -6.51
N SER A 30 -4.12 -8.74 -5.33
CA SER A 30 -5.47 -9.19 -4.97
C SER A 30 -6.51 -8.31 -5.65
N ASP A 31 -7.71 -8.86 -5.84
CA ASP A 31 -8.97 -8.15 -6.14
C ASP A 31 -9.20 -6.88 -5.29
N LYS A 32 -8.67 -6.85 -4.06
CA LYS A 32 -8.65 -5.66 -3.19
C LYS A 32 -8.02 -4.42 -3.82
N ALA A 33 -7.22 -4.57 -4.88
CA ALA A 33 -6.61 -3.45 -5.60
C ALA A 33 -7.48 -2.86 -6.73
N ASP A 34 -8.66 -3.41 -7.00
CA ASP A 34 -9.43 -3.05 -8.21
C ASP A 34 -10.21 -1.75 -8.08
N ALA A 35 -10.96 -1.58 -6.98
CA ALA A 35 -11.75 -0.38 -6.75
C ALA A 35 -10.94 0.68 -5.98
N PRO A 36 -10.82 1.93 -6.49
CA PRO A 36 -10.16 3.00 -5.75
C PRO A 36 -10.89 3.32 -4.43
N SER A 37 -10.18 3.16 -3.33
CA SER A 37 -10.63 3.46 -1.96
C SER A 37 -9.41 3.71 -1.09
N VAL A 38 -9.60 4.17 0.15
CA VAL A 38 -8.49 4.27 1.11
C VAL A 38 -7.89 2.89 1.39
N ASP A 39 -8.74 1.87 1.57
CA ASP A 39 -8.27 0.52 1.90
C ASP A 39 -7.48 -0.11 0.75
N SER A 40 -7.94 0.05 -0.50
CA SER A 40 -7.20 -0.43 -1.66
C SER A 40 -5.91 0.35 -1.89
N LEU A 41 -5.89 1.66 -1.61
CA LEU A 41 -4.67 2.47 -1.65
C LEU A 41 -3.66 2.04 -0.59
N ILE A 42 -4.13 1.78 0.65
CA ILE A 42 -3.30 1.23 1.73
C ILE A 42 -2.75 -0.15 1.34
N TYR A 43 -3.60 -1.01 0.75
CA TYR A 43 -3.18 -2.31 0.23
C TYR A 43 -2.08 -2.18 -0.83
N LEU A 44 -2.25 -1.29 -1.81
CA LEU A 44 -1.23 -1.02 -2.82
C LEU A 44 0.06 -0.48 -2.22
N CYS A 45 -0.02 0.40 -1.21
CA CYS A 45 1.17 0.87 -0.50
C CYS A 45 1.89 -0.26 0.24
N LYS A 46 1.15 -1.16 0.91
CA LYS A 46 1.71 -2.35 1.56
C LYS A 46 2.42 -3.25 0.56
N PHE A 47 1.75 -3.56 -0.55
CA PHE A 47 2.31 -4.38 -1.62
C PHE A 47 3.59 -3.75 -2.17
N ALA A 48 3.51 -2.49 -2.60
CA ALA A 48 4.62 -1.75 -3.18
C ALA A 48 5.82 -1.60 -2.23
N PHE A 49 5.56 -1.53 -0.92
CA PHE A 49 6.63 -1.52 0.09
C PHE A 49 7.37 -2.86 0.16
N PHE A 50 6.64 -3.98 0.22
CA PHE A 50 7.26 -5.31 0.29
C PHE A 50 7.91 -5.75 -1.03
N THR A 51 7.49 -5.20 -2.16
CA THR A 51 8.14 -5.42 -3.46
C THR A 51 9.23 -4.39 -3.78
N GLY A 52 9.57 -3.49 -2.84
CA GLY A 52 10.65 -2.52 -3.01
C GLY A 52 10.37 -1.37 -3.98
N ILE A 53 9.12 -1.17 -4.38
CA ILE A 53 8.69 -0.10 -5.29
C ILE A 53 8.58 1.24 -4.56
N LEU A 54 8.11 1.21 -3.31
CA LEU A 54 7.97 2.40 -2.47
C LEU A 54 8.84 2.31 -1.23
N THR A 55 9.38 3.46 -0.84
CA THR A 55 9.96 3.69 0.48
C THR A 55 8.90 4.08 1.49
N LYS A 56 9.23 3.95 2.78
CA LYS A 56 8.36 4.40 3.87
C LYS A 56 8.01 5.89 3.75
N ALA A 57 8.94 6.75 3.32
CA ALA A 57 8.68 8.18 3.15
C ALA A 57 7.61 8.46 2.08
N GLN A 58 7.71 7.80 0.93
CA GLN A 58 6.74 7.93 -0.16
C GLN A 58 5.34 7.46 0.25
N ILE A 59 5.24 6.43 1.10
CA ILE A 59 3.96 5.97 1.67
C ILE A 59 3.35 7.08 2.53
N GLY A 60 4.15 7.78 3.33
CA GLY A 60 3.71 8.92 4.13
C GLY A 60 3.13 10.05 3.27
N GLU A 61 3.78 10.36 2.15
CA GLU A 61 3.31 11.36 1.18
C GLU A 61 2.00 10.93 0.49
N ILE A 62 1.94 9.68 0.02
CA ILE A 62 0.77 9.13 -0.67
C ILE A 62 -0.46 9.09 0.25
N LEU A 63 -0.27 8.65 1.50
CA LEU A 63 -1.37 8.49 2.46
C LEU A 63 -1.62 9.73 3.33
N GLN A 64 -0.82 10.79 3.17
CA GLN A 64 -0.78 11.93 4.11
C GLN A 64 -0.81 11.45 5.57
N ALA A 65 0.03 10.45 5.84
CA ALA A 65 0.14 9.84 7.15
C ALA A 65 1.24 10.53 7.94
N ASP A 66 0.97 10.88 9.19
CA ASP A 66 1.99 11.39 10.08
C ASP A 66 2.98 10.28 10.48
N ARG A 67 4.05 10.65 11.18
CA ARG A 67 5.10 9.71 11.59
C ARG A 67 4.57 8.58 12.47
N GLY A 68 3.62 8.86 13.36
CA GLY A 68 3.01 7.89 14.27
C GLY A 68 2.13 6.91 13.52
N GLU A 69 1.22 7.42 12.68
CA GLU A 69 0.35 6.63 11.80
C GLU A 69 1.17 5.71 10.89
N LEU A 70 2.19 6.26 10.23
CA LEU A 70 3.07 5.52 9.33
C LEU A 70 3.89 4.45 10.06
N LYS A 71 4.33 4.71 11.29
CA LYS A 71 5.01 3.70 12.11
C LYS A 71 4.05 2.57 12.52
N ALA A 72 2.84 2.90 12.93
CA ALA A 72 1.83 1.92 13.32
C ALA A 72 1.41 1.04 12.13
N LEU A 73 1.21 1.67 10.96
CA LEU A 73 0.80 1.00 9.73
C LEU A 73 1.86 0.01 9.23
N VAL A 74 3.12 0.45 9.13
CA VAL A 74 4.21 -0.45 8.71
C VAL A 74 4.40 -1.59 9.72
N LYS A 75 4.28 -1.31 11.03
CA LYS A 75 4.36 -2.34 12.06
C LYS A 75 3.27 -3.40 11.89
N SER A 76 2.00 -2.99 11.70
CA SER A 76 0.90 -3.95 11.54
C SER A 76 1.09 -4.84 10.31
N TRP A 77 1.68 -4.31 9.24
CA TRP A 77 1.99 -5.11 8.05
C TRP A 77 3.03 -6.21 8.31
N TYR A 78 4.08 -5.92 9.05
CA TYR A 78 5.07 -6.93 9.46
C TYR A 78 4.49 -7.93 10.44
N ASP A 79 3.64 -7.48 11.35
CA ASP A 79 2.95 -8.37 12.29
C ASP A 79 2.00 -9.32 11.56
N ASP A 80 1.23 -8.83 10.58
CA ASP A 80 0.39 -9.66 9.69
C ASP A 80 1.23 -10.70 8.94
N HIS A 81 2.38 -10.29 8.41
CA HIS A 81 3.27 -11.17 7.65
C HIS A 81 3.87 -12.25 8.56
N ARG A 82 4.25 -11.89 9.79
CA ARG A 82 4.75 -12.83 10.80
C ARG A 82 3.66 -13.80 11.26
N ALA A 83 2.43 -13.33 11.49
CA ALA A 83 1.33 -14.14 11.98
C ALA A 83 0.86 -15.18 10.94
N LYS A 84 0.92 -14.84 9.64
CA LYS A 84 0.54 -15.75 8.56
C LYS A 84 1.66 -16.69 8.12
N GLY A 85 2.88 -16.47 8.62
CA GLY A 85 4.10 -17.10 8.14
C GLY A 85 4.50 -16.54 6.77
N CYS A 86 5.80 -16.31 6.56
CA CYS A 86 6.32 -16.47 5.21
C CYS A 86 6.15 -17.95 4.89
N GLY A 87 5.56 -18.34 3.77
CA GLY A 87 5.34 -19.76 3.42
C GLY A 87 6.64 -20.54 3.16
N THR A 88 7.68 -20.33 3.96
CA THR A 88 9.02 -20.93 3.92
C THR A 88 9.43 -21.41 5.32
N CYS A 89 8.55 -22.13 6.01
CA CYS A 89 8.95 -23.05 7.07
C CYS A 89 8.45 -24.46 6.74
#